data_AF-A0A1A8Y2Q4-F1
#
_entry.id   AF-A0A1A8Y2Q4-F1
#
_cell.length_a   1.000
_cell.length_b   1.000
_cell.length_c   1.000
_cell.angle_alpha   90.00
_cell.angle_beta   90.00
_cell.angle_gamma   90.00
#
_symmetry.space_group_name_H-M   'P 1'
#
loop_
_entity.id
_entity.type
_entity.pdbx_description
1 polymer ?
#
loop_
_entity_poly.entity_id
_entity_poly.type
_entity_poly.pdbx_seq_one_letter_code
_entity_poly.pdbx_strand_id
1 'polypeptide(L)' 'MVRRNGMKKSRWLPEIGSVVTYIGRASKLARGAFNVRVVAETSADRMVVEAIGRSGSPVRFTVKRENLAPLQPGLFD' A
#
# COMPACT_ATOMS: atom_id res chain seq x y z
N MET A 1 34.97 -5.59 -18.51
CA MET A 1 33.65 -4.94 -18.50
C MET A 1 32.62 -5.92 -17.95
N VAL A 2 32.36 -5.91 -16.64
CA VAL A 2 31.42 -6.87 -16.00
C VAL A 2 30.03 -6.25 -16.01
N ARG A 3 29.12 -6.83 -16.80
CA ARG A 3 27.69 -6.45 -16.80
C ARG A 3 27.07 -6.94 -15.50
N ARG A 4 26.85 -6.03 -14.54
CA ARG A 4 26.01 -6.33 -13.37
C ARG A 4 24.57 -6.47 -13.87
N ASN A 5 24.11 -7.71 -13.99
CA ASN A 5 22.71 -8.03 -14.21
C ASN A 5 21.93 -7.62 -12.96
N GLY A 6 21.47 -6.37 -12.90
CA GLY A 6 20.65 -5.88 -11.80
C GLY A 6 19.36 -6.68 -11.79
N MET A 7 19.20 -7.59 -10.83
CA MET A 7 17.96 -8.31 -10.60
C MET A 7 16.84 -7.27 -10.48
N LYS A 8 15.99 -7.18 -11.50
CA LYS A 8 14.76 -6.39 -11.42
C LYS A 8 13.95 -7.03 -10.30
N LYS A 9 13.90 -6.41 -9.12
CA LYS A 9 12.92 -6.79 -8.08
C LYS A 9 11.58 -6.85 -8.79
N SER A 10 10.95 -8.03 -8.81
CA SER A 10 9.58 -8.15 -9.32
C SER A 10 8.76 -7.09 -8.60
N ARG A 11 8.19 -6.18 -9.37
CA ARG A 11 7.53 -5.01 -8.80
C ARG A 11 6.21 -5.51 -8.24
N TRP A 12 6.18 -5.78 -6.93
CA TRP A 12 5.01 -6.29 -6.24
C TRP A 12 3.78 -5.43 -6.56
N LEU A 13 2.69 -6.14 -6.88
CA LEU A 13 1.42 -5.59 -7.32
C LEU A 13 0.35 -6.03 -6.31
N PRO A 14 -0.29 -5.07 -5.60
CA PRO A 14 -1.43 -5.37 -4.74
C PRO A 14 -2.58 -5.94 -5.57
N GLU A 15 -3.26 -6.96 -5.04
CA GLU A 15 -4.49 -7.49 -5.65
C GLU A 15 -5.69 -6.64 -5.21
N ILE A 16 -6.67 -6.46 -6.09
CA ILE A 16 -7.94 -5.83 -5.74
C ILE A 16 -8.64 -6.68 -4.66
N GLY A 17 -9.13 -6.02 -3.62
CA GLY A 17 -9.77 -6.67 -2.47
C GLY A 17 -8.82 -7.06 -1.35
N SER A 18 -7.50 -7.09 -1.60
CA SER A 18 -6.49 -7.42 -0.58
C SER A 18 -6.33 -6.31 0.46
N VAL A 19 -5.98 -6.71 1.68
CA VAL A 19 -5.58 -5.79 2.76
C VAL A 19 -4.07 -5.62 2.70
N VAL A 20 -3.62 -4.38 2.67
CA VAL A 20 -2.22 -4.00 2.52
C VAL A 20 -1.88 -2.86 3.47
N THR A 21 -0.59 -2.66 3.71
CA THR A 21 -0.12 -1.54 4.53
C THR A 21 0.18 -0.34 3.63
N TYR A 22 -0.48 0.78 3.88
CA TYR A 22 -0.15 2.06 3.27
C TYR A 22 0.87 2.83 4.12
N ILE A 23 1.98 3.21 3.50
CA ILE A 23 3.10 3.95 4.07
C ILE A 23 3.05 5.39 3.53
N GLY A 24 2.40 6.27 4.28
CA GLY A 24 2.18 7.67 3.87
C GLY A 24 3.28 8.63 4.35
N ARG A 25 3.43 9.77 3.67
CA ARG A 25 4.34 10.86 4.09
C ARG A 25 3.78 11.74 5.22
N ALA A 26 2.49 11.68 5.49
CA ALA A 26 1.82 12.51 6.50
C ALA A 26 1.68 11.75 7.84
N SER A 27 2.76 11.80 8.61
CA SER A 27 3.02 11.12 9.90
C SER A 27 2.13 11.52 11.10
N LYS A 28 0.91 12.01 10.89
CA LYS A 28 -0.01 12.35 12.01
C LYS A 28 -1.00 11.23 12.37
N LEU A 29 -1.10 10.18 11.56
CA LEU A 29 -1.73 8.93 11.99
C LEU A 29 -0.67 8.07 12.68
N ALA A 30 -1.01 7.56 13.87
CA ALA A 30 -0.14 6.80 14.75
C ALA A 30 0.77 5.85 13.95
N ARG A 31 2.09 6.10 13.99
CA ARG A 31 3.18 5.23 13.49
C ARG A 31 3.52 5.25 12.00
N GLY A 32 2.96 6.17 11.19
CA GLY A 32 3.45 6.39 9.82
C GLY A 32 3.07 5.32 8.78
N ALA A 33 2.29 4.32 9.18
CA ALA A 33 1.67 3.35 8.28
C ALA A 33 0.31 2.88 8.84
N PHE A 34 -0.62 2.52 7.97
CA PHE A 34 -1.92 1.93 8.38
C PHE A 34 -2.46 0.96 7.33
N ASN A 35 -3.36 0.09 7.77
CA ASN A 35 -3.95 -0.93 6.89
C ASN A 35 -5.07 -0.33 6.06
N VAL A 36 -5.07 -0.68 4.79
CA VAL A 36 -6.07 -0.26 3.81
C VAL A 36 -6.46 -1.46 2.95
N ARG A 37 -7.68 -1.42 2.42
CA ARG A 37 -8.13 -2.39 1.42
C ARG A 37 -7.98 -1.80 0.03
N VAL A 38 -7.40 -2.55 -0.90
CA VAL A 38 -7.35 -2.15 -2.31
C VAL A 38 -8.74 -2.31 -2.92
N VAL A 39 -9.26 -1.25 -3.54
CA VAL A 39 -10.61 -1.25 -4.13
C VAL A 39 -10.54 -1.32 -5.65
N ALA A 40 -9.59 -0.63 -6.27
CA ALA A 40 -9.43 -0.61 -7.72
C ALA A 40 -8.02 -0.17 -8.13
N GLU A 41 -7.60 -0.60 -9.32
CA GLU A 41 -6.48 0.00 -10.04
C GLU A 41 -6.90 1.34 -10.68
N THR A 42 -5.96 2.28 -10.77
CA THR A 42 -6.14 3.53 -11.52
C THR A 42 -4.97 3.77 -12.46
N SER A 43 -5.06 4.82 -13.28
CA SER A 43 -3.96 5.23 -14.14
C SER A 43 -2.71 5.67 -13.35
N ALA A 44 -1.55 5.58 -14.01
CA ALA A 44 -0.27 6.10 -13.53
C ALA A 44 0.22 5.51 -12.19
N ASP A 45 0.25 4.18 -12.07
CA ASP A 45 0.78 3.46 -10.90
C ASP A 45 0.08 3.85 -9.58
N ARG A 46 -1.23 4.01 -9.62
CA ARG A 46 -2.05 4.42 -8.48
C ARG A 46 -3.17 3.42 -8.23
N MET A 47 -3.60 3.39 -6.98
CA MET A 47 -4.67 2.52 -6.50
C MET A 47 -5.70 3.37 -5.76
N VAL A 48 -6.99 3.05 -5.93
CA VAL A 48 -8.03 3.48 -4.98
C VAL A 48 -8.00 2.52 -3.81
N VAL A 49 -7.89 3.06 -2.61
CA VAL A 49 -7.91 2.30 -1.36
C VAL A 49 -9.02 2.77 -0.45
N GLU A 50 -9.50 1.89 0.41
CA GLU A 50 -10.46 2.17 1.47
C GLU A 50 -9.78 1.98 2.83
N ALA A 51 -9.99 2.94 3.73
CA ALA A 51 -9.52 2.90 5.11
C ALA A 51 -10.64 3.31 6.06
N ILE A 52 -10.44 3.12 7.36
CA ILE A 52 -11.34 3.64 8.39
C ILE A 52 -10.88 5.04 8.80
N GLY A 53 -11.74 6.03 8.55
CA GLY A 53 -11.51 7.41 8.93
C GLY A 53 -11.65 7.65 10.44
N ARG A 54 -11.33 8.87 10.89
CA ARG A 54 -11.39 9.25 12.31
C ARG A 54 -12.78 9.11 12.94
N SER A 55 -13.84 9.23 12.15
CA SER A 55 -15.22 9.06 12.60
C SER A 55 -15.65 7.58 12.68
N GLY A 56 -14.76 6.63 12.40
CA GLY A 56 -15.10 5.22 12.26
C GLY A 56 -15.77 4.85 10.93
N SER A 57 -15.97 5.83 10.04
CA SER A 57 -16.60 5.59 8.73
C SER A 57 -15.56 5.20 7.67
N PRO A 58 -15.92 4.36 6.68
CA PRO A 58 -15.06 4.08 5.53
C PRO A 58 -14.75 5.36 4.74
N VAL A 59 -13.49 5.54 4.36
CA VAL A 59 -13.02 6.63 3.52
C VAL A 59 -12.21 6.07 2.37
N ARG A 60 -12.51 6.51 1.14
CA ARG A 60 -11.77 6.13 -0.07
C ARG A 60 -10.89 7.26 -0.56
N PHE A 61 -9.68 6.91 -0.96
CA PHE A 61 -8.73 7.89 -1.52
C PHE A 61 -7.71 7.19 -2.44
N THR A 62 -7.06 7.98 -3.28
CA THR A 62 -6.07 7.49 -4.25
C THR A 62 -4.66 7.58 -3.68
N VAL A 63 -3.90 6.50 -3.81
CA VAL A 63 -2.50 6.41 -3.37
C VAL A 63 -1.61 5.96 -4.51
N LYS A 64 -0.33 6.29 -4.42
CA LYS A 64 0.67 5.68 -5.31
C LYS A 64 0.92 4.24 -4.89
N ARG A 65 1.09 3.34 -5.85
CA ARG A 65 1.44 1.93 -5.62
C ARG A 65 2.75 1.79 -4.84
N GLU A 66 3.70 2.69 -5.04
CA GLU A 66 4.99 2.71 -4.30
C GLU A 66 4.85 2.98 -2.79
N ASN A 67 3.70 3.53 -2.36
CA ASN A 67 3.39 3.74 -0.96
C ASN A 67 2.64 2.55 -0.34
N LEU A 68 2.44 1.46 -1.08
CA LEU A 68 1.84 0.25 -0.56
C LEU A 68 2.93 -0.78 -0.27
N ALA A 69 2.73 -1.58 0.76
CA ALA A 69 3.54 -2.73 1.10
C ALA A 69 2.65 -3.93 1.44
N PRO A 70 3.15 -5.16 1.27
CA PRO A 70 2.49 -6.35 1.82
C PRO A 70 2.13 -6.12 3.28
N LEU A 71 0.97 -6.65 3.70
CA LEU A 71 0.58 -6.62 5.10
C LEU A 71 1.70 -7.26 5.92
N GLN A 72 2.18 -6.54 6.94
CA GLN A 72 3.19 -7.11 7.83
C GLN A 72 2.59 -8.34 8.53
N PRO A 73 3.37 -9.44 8.65
CA PRO A 73 2.89 -10.64 9.34
C PRO A 73 2.47 -10.27 10.76
N GLY A 74 1.36 -10.86 11.21
CA GLY A 74 0.93 -10.68 12.59
C GLY A 74 1.98 -11.22 13.56
N LEU A 75 2.00 -10.70 14.78
CA LEU A 75 2.84 -11.26 15.85
C LEU A 75 2.50 -12.73 16.17
N PHE A 76 1.33 -13.20 15.72
CA PHE A 76 0.75 -14.50 16.03
C PHE A 76 0.47 -15.35 14.78
N ASP A 77 0.96 -14.93 13.60
CA ASP A 77 0.95 -15.76 12.38
C ASP A 77 2.15 -16.70 12.33
#